data_AF-A0A6A8DMZ8-F1
#
_entry.id   AF-A0A6A8DMZ8-F1
#
_cell.length_a   1.000
_cell.length_b   1.000
_cell.length_c   1.000
_cell.angle_alpha   90.00
_cell.angle_beta   90.00
_cell.angle_gamma   90.00
#
_symmetry.space_group_name_H-M   'P 1'
#
loop_
_entity.id
_entity.type
_entity.pdbx_description
1 polymer ?
#
loop_
_entity_poly.entity_id
_entity_poly.type
_entity_poly.pdbx_seq_one_letter_code
_entity_poly.pdbx_strand_id
1 'polypeptide(L)'
;MSKPRYYSNIYWHFTGGPVSRDGGTVWHNYRALKEVEEHTELRSSKQAMGNLKNIIETQVLKATTTEKVAEEVETEKFCCVCDIPLSDLTYHRRYYGEYAIGFNSEKVHQNFHPVLYLDPFYARINHHNIIINPSRINIRDPIEAKLWDLIGIKKENPLINFLKITNFASDYGGSFYGEREWRCLENFSFARDEVEAIIVPKKEVKDIYQHLNKSGYNNISVMSWDLIENV
;
A
#
# COMPACT_ATOMS: atom_id res chain seq x y z
N MET A 1 17.66 1.15 -25.46
CA MET A 1 17.26 0.47 -24.21
C MET A 1 16.26 1.37 -23.52
N SER A 2 15.02 0.92 -23.32
CA SER A 2 14.02 1.68 -22.54
C SER A 2 14.50 1.76 -21.09
N LYS A 3 14.48 2.96 -20.50
CA LYS A 3 14.76 3.17 -19.07
C LYS A 3 13.87 2.23 -18.21
N PRO A 4 14.33 1.81 -17.02
CA PRO A 4 13.44 1.16 -16.06
C PRO A 4 12.21 2.04 -15.80
N ARG A 5 11.01 1.47 -15.88
CA ARG A 5 9.71 2.18 -15.72
C ARG A 5 9.36 2.46 -14.25
N TYR A 6 10.19 1.98 -13.33
CA TYR A 6 9.92 1.93 -11.89
C TYR A 6 10.60 3.10 -11.15
N TYR A 7 10.46 4.31 -11.66
CA TYR A 7 10.80 5.51 -10.92
C TYR A 7 9.74 6.54 -11.24
N SER A 8 8.71 6.60 -10.40
CA SER A 8 7.74 7.68 -10.45
C SER A 8 8.26 8.86 -9.64
N ASN A 9 8.04 10.07 -10.14
CA ASN A 9 8.23 11.28 -9.34
C ASN A 9 7.07 11.50 -8.35
N ILE A 10 6.01 10.68 -8.45
CA ILE A 10 4.80 10.78 -7.65
C ILE A 10 4.52 9.45 -6.96
N TYR A 11 4.30 9.51 -5.64
CA TYR A 11 3.92 8.37 -4.81
C TYR A 11 2.47 8.53 -4.36
N TRP A 12 1.68 7.48 -4.52
CA TRP A 12 0.24 7.56 -4.39
C TRP A 12 -0.25 6.98 -3.07
N HIS A 13 -1.13 7.71 -2.39
CA HIS A 13 -1.96 7.18 -1.31
C HIS A 13 -3.43 7.14 -1.76
N PHE A 14 -4.02 5.95 -1.76
CA PHE A 14 -5.44 5.77 -2.06
C PHE A 14 -6.29 5.91 -0.79
N THR A 15 -7.38 6.67 -0.87
CA THR A 15 -8.25 6.96 0.28
C THR A 15 -9.52 6.10 0.30
N GLY A 16 -9.75 5.34 -0.77
CA GLY A 16 -10.89 4.46 -0.98
C GLY A 16 -10.64 2.99 -0.65
N GLY A 17 -9.49 2.67 -0.03
CA GLY A 17 -8.97 1.31 0.14
C GLY A 17 -9.96 0.31 0.76
N PRO A 18 -9.60 -0.97 0.80
CA PRO A 18 -10.50 -2.03 1.25
C PRO A 18 -10.88 -1.86 2.72
N VAL A 19 -12.08 -2.30 3.05
CA VAL A 19 -12.65 -2.45 4.39
C VAL A 19 -13.22 -3.86 4.54
N SER A 20 -13.06 -4.44 5.73
CA SER A 20 -13.60 -5.78 5.96
C SER A 20 -15.12 -5.71 6.10
N ARG A 21 -15.82 -6.70 5.53
CA ARG A 21 -17.29 -6.82 5.60
C ARG A 21 -17.79 -7.10 7.01
N ASP A 22 -16.95 -7.69 7.85
CA ASP A 22 -17.22 -8.03 9.25
C ASP A 22 -16.63 -7.02 10.25
N GLY A 23 -16.02 -5.94 9.76
CA GLY A 23 -15.36 -4.92 10.59
C GLY A 23 -13.94 -5.30 11.08
N GLY A 24 -13.39 -6.44 10.66
CA GLY A 24 -12.01 -6.85 10.96
C GLY A 24 -10.93 -6.02 10.24
N THR A 25 -9.66 -6.25 10.61
CA THR A 25 -8.50 -5.63 9.96
C THR A 25 -8.17 -6.35 8.66
N VAL A 26 -8.27 -5.65 7.52
CA VAL A 26 -8.09 -6.24 6.18
C VAL A 26 -6.71 -6.86 5.99
N TRP A 27 -5.64 -6.09 6.21
CA TRP A 27 -4.28 -6.49 5.85
C TRP A 27 -3.69 -7.63 6.68
N HIS A 28 -4.43 -8.11 7.68
CA HIS A 28 -3.99 -9.23 8.50
C HIS A 28 -4.21 -10.58 7.81
N ASN A 29 -5.23 -10.66 6.95
CA ASN A 29 -5.80 -11.93 6.51
C ASN A 29 -5.43 -12.35 5.08
N TYR A 30 -4.81 -11.46 4.31
CA TYR A 30 -4.60 -11.66 2.87
C TYR A 30 -3.13 -11.53 2.48
N ARG A 31 -2.72 -12.25 1.45
CA ARG A 31 -1.35 -12.28 0.89
C ARG A 31 -1.30 -11.97 -0.61
N ALA A 32 -2.48 -11.85 -1.24
CA ALA A 32 -2.64 -11.48 -2.64
C ALA A 32 -3.76 -10.43 -2.83
N LEU A 33 -3.64 -9.60 -3.86
CA LEU A 33 -4.63 -8.57 -4.21
C LEU A 33 -6.01 -9.17 -4.53
N LYS A 34 -6.04 -10.33 -5.18
CA LYS A 34 -7.27 -11.02 -5.55
C LYS A 34 -8.07 -11.46 -4.30
N GLU A 35 -7.39 -11.93 -3.27
CA GLU A 35 -8.05 -12.31 -2.00
C GLU A 35 -8.69 -11.08 -1.34
N VAL A 36 -8.00 -9.94 -1.38
CA VAL A 36 -8.55 -8.67 -0.89
C VAL A 36 -9.81 -8.30 -1.67
N GLU A 37 -9.77 -8.35 -3.00
CA GLU A 37 -10.94 -8.05 -3.85
C GLU A 37 -12.13 -8.97 -3.57
N GLU A 38 -11.89 -10.27 -3.40
CA GLU A 38 -12.96 -11.27 -3.19
C GLU A 38 -13.62 -11.14 -1.81
N HIS A 39 -12.84 -10.80 -0.78
CA HIS A 39 -13.27 -10.87 0.62
C HIS A 39 -13.52 -9.53 1.29
N THR A 40 -13.24 -8.41 0.63
CA THR A 40 -13.46 -7.06 1.17
C THR A 40 -14.45 -6.27 0.34
N GLU A 41 -14.73 -5.05 0.78
CA GLU A 41 -15.42 -4.04 -0.01
C GLU A 41 -14.58 -2.76 -0.01
N LEU A 42 -14.71 -1.96 -1.06
CA LEU A 42 -14.10 -0.64 -1.07
C LEU A 42 -14.91 0.33 -0.22
N ARG A 43 -14.24 1.33 0.35
CA ARG A 43 -14.95 2.45 1.00
C ARG A 43 -15.88 3.11 -0.01
N SER A 44 -17.06 3.51 0.45
CA SER A 44 -17.99 4.25 -0.40
C SER A 44 -17.35 5.56 -0.91
N SER A 45 -17.78 6.04 -2.07
CA SER A 45 -17.29 7.30 -2.66
C SER A 45 -17.33 8.47 -1.66
N LYS A 46 -18.38 8.55 -0.83
CA LYS A 46 -18.52 9.57 0.20
C LYS A 46 -17.45 9.45 1.29
N GLN A 47 -17.15 8.24 1.76
CA GLN A 47 -16.10 8.00 2.75
C GLN A 47 -14.71 8.27 2.16
N ALA A 48 -14.45 7.79 0.94
CA ALA A 48 -13.17 7.99 0.25
C ALA A 48 -12.87 9.47 -0.01
N MET A 49 -13.87 10.22 -0.51
CA MET A 49 -13.78 11.67 -0.67
C MET A 49 -13.61 12.38 0.69
N GLY A 50 -14.35 11.96 1.71
CA GLY A 50 -14.23 12.51 3.06
C GLY A 50 -12.81 12.34 3.64
N ASN A 51 -12.21 11.16 3.46
CA ASN A 51 -10.84 10.89 3.86
C ASN A 51 -9.84 11.77 3.09
N LEU A 52 -10.02 11.90 1.77
CA LEU A 52 -9.18 12.75 0.93
C LEU A 52 -9.23 14.21 1.37
N LYS A 53 -10.43 14.76 1.59
CA LYS A 53 -10.64 16.12 2.11
C LYS A 53 -10.00 16.30 3.49
N ASN A 54 -10.14 15.32 4.39
CA ASN A 54 -9.51 15.38 5.71
C ASN A 54 -7.98 15.45 5.61
N ILE A 55 -7.36 14.64 4.75
CA ILE A 55 -5.91 14.68 4.50
C ILE A 55 -5.49 16.06 3.98
N ILE A 56 -6.24 16.62 3.03
CA ILE A 56 -5.99 17.96 2.46
C ILE A 56 -6.09 19.06 3.52
N GLU A 57 -7.16 19.06 4.31
CA GLU A 57 -7.43 20.06 5.36
C GLU A 57 -6.42 20.01 6.50
N THR A 58 -6.12 18.80 6.98
CA THR A 58 -5.20 18.61 8.11
C THR A 58 -3.74 18.65 7.71
N GLN A 59 -3.44 18.46 6.42
CA GLN A 59 -2.09 18.29 5.89
C GLN A 59 -1.32 17.15 6.56
N VAL A 60 -2.06 16.11 6.99
CA VAL A 60 -1.51 14.96 7.71
C VAL A 60 -2.06 13.67 7.11
N LEU A 61 -1.16 12.79 6.72
CA LEU A 61 -1.46 11.39 6.48
C LEU A 61 -1.24 10.60 7.77
N LYS A 62 -2.33 10.10 8.35
CA LYS A 62 -2.29 9.47 9.68
C LYS A 62 -1.77 8.04 9.65
N ALA A 63 -0.85 7.71 10.55
CA ALA A 63 -0.40 6.35 10.78
C ALA A 63 -1.43 5.57 11.60
N THR A 64 -2.32 4.87 10.90
CA THR A 64 -3.43 4.12 11.53
C THR A 64 -3.47 2.65 11.14
N THR A 65 -2.74 2.26 10.11
CA THR A 65 -2.75 0.90 9.56
C THR A 65 -1.77 0.02 10.31
N THR A 66 -2.14 -1.23 10.55
CA THR A 66 -1.21 -2.29 10.93
C THR A 66 -1.37 -3.46 9.96
N GLU A 67 -0.34 -4.29 9.91
CA GLU A 67 -0.26 -5.48 9.07
C GLU A 67 0.31 -6.65 9.90
N LYS A 68 -0.28 -7.83 9.71
CA LYS A 68 0.16 -9.05 10.37
C LYS A 68 1.20 -9.76 9.51
N VAL A 69 2.45 -9.78 9.99
CA VAL A 69 3.60 -10.40 9.31
C VAL A 69 3.67 -11.90 9.61
N ALA A 70 3.49 -12.29 10.88
CA ALA A 70 3.41 -13.68 11.32
C ALA A 70 2.32 -13.84 12.40
N GLU A 71 2.07 -15.07 12.88
CA GLU A 71 0.94 -15.37 13.79
C GLU A 71 0.86 -14.45 15.02
N GLU A 72 2.01 -14.12 15.62
CA GLU A 72 2.14 -13.26 16.80
C GLU A 72 2.92 -11.98 16.52
N VAL A 73 3.22 -11.69 15.25
CA VAL A 73 4.06 -10.55 14.85
C VAL A 73 3.25 -9.62 13.96
N GLU A 74 2.95 -8.44 14.51
CA GLU A 74 2.29 -7.34 13.83
C GLU A 74 3.22 -6.15 13.75
N THR A 75 3.06 -5.37 12.69
CA THR A 75 3.73 -4.08 12.53
C THR A 75 3.16 -3.05 13.51
N GLU A 76 3.98 -2.06 13.85
CA GLU A 76 3.52 -0.81 14.44
C GLU A 76 2.55 -0.09 13.50
N LYS A 77 1.83 0.91 14.02
CA LYS A 77 0.95 1.72 13.16
C LYS A 77 1.78 2.48 12.14
N PHE A 78 1.34 2.45 10.88
CA PHE A 78 1.99 3.18 9.81
C PHE A 78 0.97 3.85 8.89
N CYS A 79 1.45 4.83 8.14
CA CYS A 79 0.84 5.25 6.89
C CYS A 79 1.72 4.83 5.72
N CYS A 80 1.13 4.71 4.54
CA CYS A 80 1.87 4.25 3.36
C CYS A 80 1.50 5.02 2.11
N VAL A 81 2.46 5.04 1.18
CA VAL A 81 2.31 5.50 -0.19
C VAL A 81 2.91 4.43 -1.12
N CYS A 82 2.46 4.36 -2.36
CA CYS A 82 2.95 3.39 -3.33
C CYS A 82 3.56 4.09 -4.54
N ASP A 83 4.74 3.65 -4.96
CA ASP A 83 5.35 4.03 -6.23
C ASP A 83 4.70 3.21 -7.35
N ILE A 84 3.66 3.78 -7.96
CA ILE A 84 2.88 3.17 -9.02
C ILE A 84 2.98 4.08 -10.25
N PRO A 85 3.44 3.55 -11.41
CA PRO A 85 3.40 4.30 -12.66
C PRO A 85 1.97 4.75 -13.00
N LEU A 86 1.83 5.94 -13.58
CA LEU A 86 0.51 6.52 -13.91
C LEU A 86 -0.35 5.57 -14.76
N SER A 87 0.24 4.86 -15.73
CA SER A 87 -0.44 3.88 -16.59
C SER A 87 -1.01 2.68 -15.82
N ASP A 88 -0.41 2.36 -14.67
CA ASP A 88 -0.71 1.14 -13.92
C ASP A 88 -1.75 1.41 -12.81
N LEU A 89 -2.06 2.68 -12.53
CA LEU A 89 -3.07 3.06 -11.53
C LEU A 89 -4.46 2.49 -11.82
N THR A 90 -4.79 2.26 -13.09
CA THR A 90 -6.08 1.67 -13.50
C THR A 90 -6.27 0.25 -12.97
N TYR A 91 -5.19 -0.53 -12.86
CA TYR A 91 -5.22 -1.85 -12.24
C TYR A 91 -5.43 -1.75 -10.73
N HIS A 92 -4.74 -0.82 -10.09
CA HIS A 92 -4.77 -0.59 -8.64
C HIS A 92 -6.10 -0.01 -8.12
N ARG A 93 -6.78 0.79 -8.93
CA ARG A 93 -8.11 1.35 -8.62
C ARG A 93 -9.12 0.27 -8.18
N ARG A 94 -9.02 -0.95 -8.74
CA ARG A 94 -9.93 -2.06 -8.41
C ARG A 94 -9.81 -2.51 -6.95
N TYR A 95 -8.60 -2.43 -6.40
CA TYR A 95 -8.28 -2.87 -5.05
C TYR A 95 -8.32 -1.73 -4.02
N TYR A 96 -8.02 -0.51 -4.47
CA TYR A 96 -7.81 0.64 -3.58
C TYR A 96 -8.82 1.78 -3.75
N GLY A 97 -9.71 1.68 -4.74
CA GLY A 97 -10.77 2.64 -5.01
C GLY A 97 -10.35 3.82 -5.88
N GLU A 98 -11.27 4.76 -6.03
CA GLU A 98 -11.22 5.78 -7.08
C GLU A 98 -10.65 7.13 -6.63
N TYR A 99 -10.09 7.20 -5.43
CA TYR A 99 -9.65 8.46 -4.83
C TYR A 99 -8.21 8.30 -4.37
N ALA A 100 -7.32 9.14 -4.87
CA ALA A 100 -5.92 9.12 -4.52
C ALA A 100 -5.32 10.52 -4.43
N ILE A 101 -4.30 10.65 -3.58
CA ILE A 101 -3.44 11.83 -3.46
C ILE A 101 -2.01 11.40 -3.78
N GLY A 102 -1.32 12.19 -4.60
CA GLY A 102 0.04 11.97 -5.04
C GLY A 102 1.00 12.96 -4.38
N PHE A 103 2.08 12.46 -3.79
CA PHE A 103 3.12 13.26 -3.15
C PHE A 103 4.41 13.23 -3.97
N ASN A 104 5.19 14.31 -3.89
CA ASN A 104 6.48 14.37 -4.55
C ASN A 104 7.47 13.34 -3.96
N SER A 105 8.37 12.84 -4.81
CA SER A 105 9.32 11.79 -4.44
C SER A 105 10.33 12.23 -3.37
N GLU A 106 10.83 13.47 -3.44
CA GLU A 106 11.82 14.00 -2.51
C GLU A 106 11.32 13.92 -1.06
N LYS A 107 10.09 14.38 -0.82
CA LYS A 107 9.50 14.37 0.51
C LYS A 107 9.25 12.95 1.01
N VAL A 108 8.80 12.07 0.12
CA VAL A 108 8.55 10.67 0.46
C VAL A 108 9.85 9.99 0.86
N HIS A 109 10.94 10.19 0.11
CA HIS A 109 12.25 9.57 0.40
C HIS A 109 12.88 10.06 1.71
N GLN A 110 12.51 11.24 2.19
CA GLN A 110 12.97 11.76 3.49
C GLN A 110 12.25 11.13 4.69
N ASN A 111 11.03 10.61 4.50
CA ASN A 111 10.15 10.24 5.62
C ASN A 111 9.67 8.78 5.59
N PHE A 112 9.62 8.18 4.41
CA PHE A 112 9.13 6.81 4.22
C PHE A 112 10.30 5.89 3.86
N HIS A 113 10.17 4.63 4.25
CA HIS A 113 11.11 3.58 3.90
C HIS A 113 10.45 2.55 3.00
N PRO A 114 11.18 2.02 1.99
CA PRO A 114 10.64 1.02 1.08
C PRO A 114 10.33 -0.28 1.83
N VAL A 115 9.22 -0.90 1.46
CA VAL A 115 8.82 -2.21 1.97
C VAL A 115 9.57 -3.32 1.22
N LEU A 116 10.12 -4.26 1.99
CA LEU A 116 10.65 -5.51 1.49
C LEU A 116 9.50 -6.53 1.37
N TYR A 117 9.38 -7.15 0.20
CA TYR A 117 8.39 -8.20 -0.04
C TYR A 117 9.05 -9.57 0.16
N LEU A 118 8.37 -10.45 0.89
CA LEU A 118 8.86 -11.79 1.18
C LEU A 118 7.77 -12.83 0.91
N ASP A 119 8.16 -13.88 0.20
CA ASP A 119 7.40 -15.12 0.09
C ASP A 119 8.13 -16.20 0.91
N PRO A 120 7.60 -16.59 2.07
CA PRO A 120 8.28 -17.51 2.98
C PRO A 120 8.36 -18.93 2.44
N PHE A 121 7.50 -19.32 1.50
CA PHE A 121 7.47 -20.68 0.95
C PHE A 121 8.54 -20.86 -0.13
N TYR A 122 8.82 -19.82 -0.92
CA TYR A 122 9.80 -19.87 -2.01
C TYR A 122 11.18 -19.34 -1.63
N ALA A 123 11.32 -18.60 -0.53
CA ALA A 123 12.61 -18.28 0.06
C ALA A 123 13.27 -19.58 0.56
N ARG A 124 13.89 -20.35 -0.35
CA ARG A 124 14.77 -21.48 -0.02
C ARG A 124 15.98 -20.92 0.71
N ILE A 125 15.82 -20.66 1.99
CA ILE A 125 16.92 -20.29 2.86
C ILE A 125 17.76 -21.56 2.98
N ASN A 126 18.84 -21.62 2.20
CA ASN A 126 19.83 -22.69 2.22
C ASN A 126 20.64 -22.63 3.53
N HIS A 127 19.97 -22.78 4.67
CA HIS A 127 20.66 -23.15 5.88
C HIS A 127 21.07 -24.61 5.74
N HIS A 128 22.38 -24.88 5.77
CA HIS A 128 22.93 -26.24 5.65
C HIS A 128 22.38 -27.21 6.71
N ASN A 129 21.73 -26.69 7.76
CA ASN A 129 21.12 -27.46 8.84
C ASN A 129 19.59 -27.61 8.72
N ILE A 130 18.94 -27.06 7.69
CA ILE A 130 17.48 -27.15 7.50
C ILE A 130 17.19 -27.53 6.04
N ILE A 131 17.22 -28.83 5.75
CA ILE A 131 16.71 -29.37 4.49
C ILE A 131 15.18 -29.43 4.62
N ILE A 132 14.49 -28.37 4.19
CA ILE A 132 13.03 -28.39 4.06
C ILE A 132 12.72 -29.13 2.76
N ASN A 133 12.19 -30.35 2.88
CA ASN A 133 11.74 -31.13 1.73
C ASN A 133 10.31 -30.69 1.38
N PRO A 134 10.06 -29.99 0.25
CA PRO A 134 8.78 -29.32 -0.01
C PRO A 134 7.60 -30.29 -0.14
N SER A 135 7.85 -31.57 -0.41
CA SER A 135 6.84 -32.60 -0.68
C SER A 135 6.22 -33.22 0.58
N ARG A 136 6.53 -32.73 1.79
CA ARG A 136 6.04 -33.31 3.06
C ARG A 136 5.48 -32.30 4.08
N ILE A 137 5.28 -31.03 3.71
CA ILE A 137 4.78 -30.03 4.68
C ILE A 137 3.27 -30.22 4.84
N ASN A 138 2.85 -30.84 5.94
CA ASN A 138 1.50 -30.66 6.48
C ASN A 138 1.47 -29.28 7.15
N ILE A 139 0.59 -28.40 6.67
CA ILE A 139 0.59 -26.93 6.82
C ILE A 139 0.17 -26.46 8.24
N ARG A 140 0.46 -27.22 9.30
CA ARG A 140 0.05 -26.89 10.69
C ARG A 140 1.15 -27.09 11.73
N ASP A 141 2.40 -27.23 11.30
CA ASP A 141 3.50 -27.68 12.18
C ASP A 141 4.44 -26.55 12.66
N PRO A 142 5.14 -26.71 13.80
CA PRO A 142 6.11 -25.81 14.44
C PRO A 142 7.29 -25.30 13.59
N ILE A 143 7.32 -25.66 12.31
CA ILE A 143 8.36 -25.33 11.34
C ILE A 143 8.25 -23.87 10.90
N GLU A 144 7.04 -23.32 10.75
CA GLU A 144 6.85 -21.92 10.37
C GLU A 144 7.32 -20.96 11.47
N ALA A 145 6.93 -21.20 12.72
CA ALA A 145 7.40 -20.40 13.86
C ALA A 145 8.94 -20.42 13.95
N LYS A 146 9.55 -21.59 13.76
CA LYS A 146 11.01 -21.74 13.75
C LYS A 146 11.69 -21.05 12.56
N LEU A 147 11.03 -20.98 11.41
CA LEU A 147 11.52 -20.26 10.23
C LEU A 147 11.53 -18.75 10.49
N TRP A 148 10.44 -18.22 11.04
CA TRP A 148 10.31 -16.79 11.36
C TRP A 148 11.36 -16.31 12.34
N ASP A 149 11.58 -17.06 13.43
CA ASP A 149 12.65 -16.78 14.38
C ASP A 149 14.04 -16.81 13.72
N LEU A 150 14.28 -17.81 12.86
CA LEU A 150 15.56 -18.00 12.18
C LEU A 150 15.91 -16.83 11.26
N ILE A 151 14.92 -16.29 10.54
CA ILE A 151 15.12 -15.12 9.68
C ILE A 151 14.91 -13.78 10.40
N GLY A 152 14.75 -13.83 11.73
CA GLY A 152 14.66 -12.64 12.57
C GLY A 152 13.34 -11.89 12.45
N ILE A 153 12.27 -12.52 11.97
CA ILE A 153 10.91 -11.98 12.03
C ILE A 153 10.37 -12.25 13.43
N LYS A 154 10.66 -11.31 14.31
CA LYS A 154 10.24 -11.30 15.71
C LYS A 154 9.86 -9.88 16.10
N LYS A 155 9.01 -9.76 17.12
CA LYS A 155 8.42 -8.49 17.55
C LYS A 155 9.46 -7.42 17.90
N GLU A 156 10.62 -7.81 18.40
CA GLU A 156 11.68 -6.87 18.81
C GLU A 156 12.50 -6.35 17.63
N ASN A 157 12.36 -6.92 16.42
CA ASN A 157 13.11 -6.48 15.26
C ASN A 157 12.35 -5.33 14.55
N PRO A 158 12.85 -4.09 14.58
CA PRO A 158 12.15 -2.94 13.99
C PRO A 158 11.98 -3.05 12.47
N LEU A 159 12.77 -3.89 11.79
CA LEU A 159 12.67 -4.10 10.35
C LEU A 159 11.38 -4.82 9.93
N ILE A 160 10.69 -5.51 10.86
CA ILE A 160 9.39 -6.14 10.56
C ILE A 160 8.34 -5.14 10.11
N ASN A 161 8.46 -3.87 10.54
CA ASN A 161 7.58 -2.78 10.12
C ASN A 161 7.65 -2.49 8.61
N PHE A 162 8.75 -2.86 7.97
CA PHE A 162 9.00 -2.66 6.55
C PHE A 162 9.00 -3.98 5.77
N LEU A 163 8.35 -5.02 6.30
CA LEU A 163 8.15 -6.30 5.64
C LEU A 163 6.69 -6.46 5.21
N LYS A 164 6.49 -7.03 4.01
CA LYS A 164 5.18 -7.44 3.52
C LYS A 164 5.24 -8.87 3.02
N ILE A 165 4.40 -9.71 3.60
CA ILE A 165 4.29 -11.11 3.18
C ILE A 165 3.37 -11.18 1.96
N THR A 166 3.83 -11.83 0.90
CA THR A 166 3.06 -11.97 -0.33
C THR A 166 3.36 -13.30 -1.01
N ASN A 167 2.51 -13.66 -1.98
CA ASN A 167 2.78 -14.74 -2.91
C ASN A 167 3.43 -14.13 -4.16
N PHE A 168 4.61 -14.60 -4.59
CA PHE A 168 5.20 -14.16 -5.87
C PHE A 168 4.57 -14.92 -7.05
N ALA A 169 3.25 -14.82 -7.20
CA ALA A 169 2.54 -15.38 -8.33
C ALA A 169 2.88 -14.66 -9.63
N SER A 170 2.78 -15.36 -10.76
CA SER A 170 3.03 -14.79 -12.09
C SER A 170 1.89 -13.89 -12.58
N ASP A 171 0.68 -14.07 -12.05
CA ASP A 171 -0.45 -13.19 -12.35
C ASP A 171 -0.49 -12.00 -11.39
N TYR A 172 -0.92 -10.85 -11.90
CA TYR A 172 -0.89 -9.58 -11.17
C TYR A 172 -1.71 -9.62 -9.87
N GLY A 173 -2.89 -10.23 -9.91
CA GLY A 173 -3.79 -10.31 -8.75
C GLY A 173 -3.27 -11.26 -7.67
N GLY A 174 -2.44 -12.23 -8.04
CA GLY A 174 -1.84 -13.21 -7.13
C GLY A 174 -0.68 -12.67 -6.29
N SER A 175 -0.30 -11.40 -6.42
CA SER A 175 0.83 -10.80 -5.69
C SER A 175 0.56 -9.36 -5.26
N PHE A 176 1.16 -8.93 -4.16
CA PHE A 176 1.27 -7.51 -3.77
C PHE A 176 2.46 -6.80 -4.44
N TYR A 177 3.31 -7.54 -5.17
CA TYR A 177 4.52 -6.99 -5.80
C TYR A 177 4.25 -6.15 -7.07
N GLY A 178 2.98 -5.99 -7.47
CA GLY A 178 2.57 -5.10 -8.58
C GLY A 178 2.69 -3.59 -8.26
N GLU A 179 3.02 -3.26 -7.01
CA GLU A 179 3.35 -1.91 -6.53
C GLU A 179 4.60 -1.97 -5.65
N ARG A 180 5.19 -0.81 -5.37
CA ARG A 180 6.22 -0.68 -4.34
C ARG A 180 5.68 0.21 -3.23
N GLU A 181 5.27 -0.44 -2.15
CA GLU A 181 4.82 0.23 -0.94
C GLU A 181 6.01 0.85 -0.19
N TRP A 182 5.78 2.03 0.37
CA TRP A 182 6.69 2.75 1.26
C TRP A 182 5.91 3.11 2.52
N ARG A 183 6.51 2.88 3.69
CA ARG A 183 5.85 3.08 5.00
C ARG A 183 6.53 4.15 5.83
N CYS A 184 5.72 4.91 6.57
CA CYS A 184 6.13 5.82 7.62
C CYS A 184 5.42 5.42 8.92
N LEU A 185 6.18 5.21 10.00
CA LEU A 185 5.66 4.71 11.29
C LEU A 185 5.02 5.81 12.15
N GLU A 186 5.05 7.05 11.66
CA GLU A 186 4.48 8.21 12.31
C GLU A 186 3.43 8.87 11.41
N ASN A 187 2.69 9.82 11.98
CA ASN A 187 1.86 10.69 11.16
C ASN A 187 2.76 11.51 10.23
N PHE A 188 2.51 11.43 8.93
CA PHE A 188 3.26 12.17 7.94
C PHE A 188 2.60 13.53 7.70
N SER A 189 3.22 14.59 8.22
CA SER A 189 2.84 15.97 7.94
C SER A 189 3.51 16.47 6.68
N PHE A 190 2.76 17.17 5.83
CA PHE A 190 3.25 17.68 4.55
C PHE A 190 2.85 19.13 4.28
N ALA A 191 3.64 19.83 3.47
CA ALA A 191 3.31 21.16 2.97
C ALA A 191 2.45 21.06 1.71
N ARG A 192 1.71 22.14 1.39
CA ARG A 192 0.75 22.11 0.28
C ARG A 192 1.39 21.88 -1.08
N ASP A 193 2.59 22.40 -1.26
CA ASP A 193 3.46 22.25 -2.43
C ASP A 193 4.13 20.88 -2.50
N GLU A 194 3.99 20.03 -1.48
CA GLU A 194 4.45 18.64 -1.51
C GLU A 194 3.41 17.68 -2.11
N VAL A 195 2.20 18.19 -2.40
CA VAL A 195 1.15 17.45 -3.13
C VAL A 195 1.23 17.77 -4.62
N GLU A 196 1.54 16.76 -5.42
CA GLU A 196 1.73 16.89 -6.87
C GLU A 196 0.41 16.78 -7.64
N ALA A 197 -0.43 15.83 -7.21
CA ALA A 197 -1.64 15.51 -7.94
C ALA A 197 -2.72 14.89 -7.07
N ILE A 198 -3.97 15.02 -7.53
CA ILE A 198 -5.13 14.35 -6.94
C ILE A 198 -5.90 13.65 -8.05
N ILE A 199 -6.37 12.44 -7.76
CA ILE A 199 -7.19 11.63 -8.66
C ILE A 199 -8.55 11.41 -8.03
N VAL A 200 -9.61 11.71 -8.76
CA VAL A 200 -11.00 11.50 -8.36
C VAL A 200 -11.88 11.06 -9.55
N PRO A 201 -13.08 10.52 -9.33
CA PRO A 201 -14.04 10.34 -10.41
C PRO A 201 -14.39 11.66 -11.10
N LYS A 202 -14.64 11.65 -12.41
CA LYS A 202 -14.91 12.86 -13.22
C LYS A 202 -16.00 13.77 -12.64
N LYS A 203 -17.08 13.17 -12.12
CA LYS A 203 -18.19 13.89 -11.50
C LYS A 203 -17.78 14.70 -10.26
N GLU A 204 -16.69 14.33 -9.60
CA GLU A 204 -16.21 14.92 -8.35
C GLU A 204 -15.11 15.97 -8.55
N VAL A 205 -14.58 16.11 -9.78
CA VAL A 205 -13.47 17.04 -10.10
C VAL A 205 -13.79 18.47 -9.66
N LYS A 206 -15.02 18.94 -9.91
CA LYS A 206 -15.43 20.29 -9.53
C LYS A 206 -15.46 20.49 -8.01
N ASP A 207 -15.97 19.50 -7.27
CA ASP A 207 -16.06 19.57 -5.80
C ASP A 207 -14.66 19.61 -5.18
N ILE A 208 -13.75 18.72 -5.61
CA ILE A 208 -12.40 18.68 -5.06
C ILE A 208 -11.60 19.95 -5.40
N TYR A 209 -11.75 20.53 -6.60
CA TYR A 209 -11.12 21.81 -6.94
C TYR A 209 -11.57 22.95 -6.01
N GLN A 210 -12.89 23.06 -5.77
CA GLN A 210 -13.42 24.07 -4.86
C GLN A 210 -12.87 23.89 -3.44
N HIS A 211 -12.72 22.64 -3.00
CA HIS A 211 -12.17 22.32 -1.70
C HIS A 211 -10.67 22.64 -1.58
N LEU A 212 -9.88 22.33 -2.61
CA LEU A 212 -8.45 22.65 -2.69
C LEU A 212 -8.22 24.16 -2.62
N ASN A 213 -8.97 24.94 -3.41
CA ASN A 213 -8.88 26.41 -3.41
C ASN A 213 -9.20 26.99 -2.03
N LYS A 214 -10.25 26.49 -1.36
CA LYS A 214 -10.59 26.91 0.02
C LYS A 214 -9.51 26.54 1.02
N SER A 215 -8.84 25.42 0.80
CA SER A 215 -7.76 24.92 1.67
C SER A 215 -6.40 25.57 1.36
N GLY A 216 -6.35 26.52 0.43
CA GLY A 216 -5.16 27.29 0.09
C GLY A 216 -4.16 26.57 -0.82
N TYR A 217 -4.57 25.47 -1.46
CA TYR A 217 -3.75 24.81 -2.46
C TYR A 217 -3.88 25.55 -3.79
N ASN A 218 -2.73 25.84 -4.41
CA ASN A 218 -2.65 26.49 -5.71
C ASN A 218 -1.91 25.57 -6.67
N ASN A 219 -2.30 25.56 -7.95
CA ASN A 219 -1.58 24.86 -9.02
C ASN A 219 -1.42 23.32 -8.85
N ILE A 220 -2.33 22.66 -8.12
CA ILE A 220 -2.35 21.18 -8.08
C ILE A 220 -3.03 20.61 -9.32
N SER A 221 -2.43 19.57 -9.89
CA SER A 221 -3.04 18.79 -10.96
C SER A 221 -4.16 17.91 -10.40
N VAL A 222 -5.41 18.21 -10.73
CA VAL A 222 -6.53 17.30 -10.46
C VAL A 222 -6.87 16.54 -11.74
N MET A 223 -6.74 15.21 -11.68
CA MET A 223 -7.01 14.30 -12.79
C MET A 223 -8.28 13.49 -12.54
N SER A 224 -9.05 13.27 -13.60
CA SER A 224 -10.14 12.29 -13.58
C SER A 224 -9.66 10.95 -14.10
N TRP A 225 -10.28 9.85 -13.65
CA TRP A 225 -10.01 8.52 -14.22
C TRP A 225 -10.21 8.44 -15.74
N ASP A 226 -11.21 9.12 -16.30
CA ASP A 226 -11.38 9.23 -17.76
C ASP A 226 -10.12 9.73 -18.48
N LEU A 227 -9.32 10.59 -17.84
CA LEU A 227 -8.08 11.07 -18.45
C LEU A 227 -7.02 9.95 -18.40
N ILE A 228 -6.85 9.34 -17.23
CA ILE A 228 -5.83 8.31 -16.97
C ILE A 228 -6.05 7.06 -17.81
N GLU A 229 -7.31 6.65 -18.02
CA GLU A 229 -7.66 5.47 -18.83
C GLU A 229 -7.39 5.65 -20.33
N ASN A 230 -7.16 6.89 -20.79
CA ASN A 230 -6.91 7.21 -22.19
C ASN A 230 -5.45 7.63 -22.47
N VAL A 231 -4.52 7.43 -21.52
CA VAL A 231 -3.07 7.65 -21.68
C VAL A 231 -2.39 6.35 -22.11
#